data_AF-E4LHT2-F1
#
_entry.id   AF-E4LHT2-F1
#
_cell.length_a   1.000
_cell.length_b   1.000
_cell.length_c   1.000
_cell.angle_alpha   90.00
_cell.angle_beta   90.00
_cell.angle_gamma   90.00
#
_symmetry.space_group_name_H-M   'P 1'
#
loop_
_entity.id
_entity.type
_entity.pdbx_description
1 polymer ?
#
loop_
_entity_poly.entity_id
_entity_poly.type
_entity_poly.pdbx_seq_one_letter_code
_entity_poly.pdbx_strand_id
1 'polypeptide(L)'
;MTLLEQCQVWHENNEFQKIITEIEALPAEERTPELDSELARAYNNAASAEDRAYFEKAIGLLAPHADYFAGDHLWNFRMGYAYYYLDREDCALPCFEAALAALPNDTDTMQMIDACQKRLRVIHAARKPLLSPAAVKKLEAMDDGSTGYFYKMLHYLESYIKNGTIKGNFTRAEARANLDIALWYAYACNNIDAYEYYYRTTQWMPAAAANANGCGTYYYRYAVALMYCGRLDDALCTAERGVCEEPDYPWTYLQLGKLRSHFGNRDGAREAVQKGLALVPDDHEFLTLAREIEEGATIEQMSYHWIDPTFDEELQEAAATGETLGLRDGVDADGEMYEKQRAIACMTVNEAGLAYFRQLFRPDPKNYERNAPYCSFDYPVGDTSVRLVFHMNEAGLSKRSPAWLRTQKERLDDGGWLSRTDEAGTGTLAAVHFELDNQVTLKYQYPWQEKGVYIPLDEDGNPKDDET
;
A
#
# COMPACT_ATOMS: atom_id res chain seq x y z
N MET A 1 -25.82 -39.91 24.81
CA MET A 1 -24.63 -39.07 24.85
C MET A 1 -24.57 -38.32 23.54
N THR A 2 -24.54 -37.00 23.56
CA THR A 2 -24.40 -36.16 22.37
C THR A 2 -22.98 -36.30 21.80
N LEU A 3 -22.77 -35.87 20.54
CA LEU A 3 -21.43 -35.88 19.96
C LEU A 3 -20.47 -34.97 20.75
N LEU A 4 -20.94 -33.82 21.26
CA LEU A 4 -20.14 -32.92 22.10
C LEU A 4 -19.70 -33.60 23.41
N GLU A 5 -20.61 -34.28 24.10
CA GLU A 5 -20.27 -35.05 25.32
C GLU A 5 -19.26 -36.17 25.00
N GLN A 6 -19.39 -36.82 23.84
CA GLN A 6 -18.44 -37.84 23.40
C GLN A 6 -17.06 -37.25 23.09
N CYS A 7 -16.99 -36.05 22.50
CA CYS A 7 -15.75 -35.34 22.24
C CYS A 7 -15.01 -34.98 23.53
N GLN A 8 -15.74 -34.62 24.60
CA GLN A 8 -15.14 -34.38 25.92
C GLN A 8 -14.47 -35.65 26.47
N VAL A 9 -15.14 -36.80 26.38
CA VAL A 9 -14.56 -38.10 26.80
C VAL A 9 -13.31 -38.44 25.99
N TRP A 10 -13.33 -38.23 24.67
CA TRP A 10 -12.16 -38.48 23.83
C TRP A 10 -11.01 -37.53 24.14
N HIS A 11 -11.31 -36.27 24.45
CA HIS A 11 -10.31 -35.28 24.84
C HIS A 11 -9.62 -35.67 26.15
N GLU A 12 -10.37 -36.08 27.17
CA GLU A 12 -9.82 -36.56 28.45
C GLU A 12 -8.90 -37.78 28.27
N ASN A 13 -9.17 -38.61 27.26
CA ASN A 13 -8.35 -39.77 26.90
C ASN A 13 -7.20 -39.45 25.94
N ASN A 14 -6.98 -38.17 25.58
CA ASN A 14 -6.03 -37.71 24.56
C ASN A 14 -6.26 -38.32 23.17
N GLU A 15 -7.48 -38.73 22.84
CA GLU A 15 -7.87 -39.29 21.54
C GLU A 15 -8.20 -38.17 20.53
N PHE A 16 -7.32 -37.17 20.35
CA PHE A 16 -7.62 -35.97 19.54
C PHE A 16 -7.89 -36.30 18.05
N GLN A 17 -7.14 -37.24 17.48
CA GLN A 17 -7.35 -37.65 16.07
C GLN A 17 -8.72 -38.27 15.84
N LYS A 18 -9.31 -38.88 16.88
CA LYS A 18 -10.66 -39.45 16.83
C LYS A 18 -11.71 -38.35 16.79
N ILE A 19 -11.54 -37.29 17.60
CA ILE A 19 -12.39 -36.09 17.54
C ILE A 19 -12.33 -35.46 16.14
N ILE A 20 -11.12 -35.30 15.58
CA ILE A 20 -10.95 -34.75 14.23
C ILE A 20 -11.70 -35.58 13.20
N THR A 21 -11.47 -36.89 13.20
CA THR A 21 -12.07 -37.82 12.23
C THR A 21 -13.59 -37.81 12.29
N GLU A 22 -14.16 -37.83 13.49
CA GLU A 22 -15.61 -37.94 13.69
C GLU A 22 -16.35 -36.62 13.38
N ILE A 23 -15.76 -35.46 13.70
CA ILE A 23 -16.39 -34.17 13.38
C ILE A 23 -16.20 -33.82 11.89
N GLU A 24 -15.05 -34.11 11.27
CA GLU A 24 -14.85 -33.85 9.83
C GLU A 24 -15.70 -34.76 8.93
N ALA A 25 -16.21 -35.88 9.44
CA ALA A 25 -17.16 -36.72 8.72
C ALA A 25 -18.54 -36.05 8.52
N LEU A 26 -18.84 -34.99 9.28
CA LEU A 26 -20.05 -34.20 9.13
C LEU A 26 -19.90 -33.13 8.04
N PRO A 27 -20.94 -32.86 7.23
CA PRO A 27 -20.98 -31.70 6.35
C PRO A 27 -20.74 -30.40 7.12
N ALA A 28 -20.09 -29.42 6.49
CA ALA A 28 -19.77 -28.15 7.15
C ALA A 28 -21.02 -27.39 7.62
N GLU A 29 -22.11 -27.50 6.87
CA GLU A 29 -23.39 -26.85 7.13
C GLU A 29 -24.13 -27.47 8.32
N GLU A 30 -23.76 -28.69 8.73
CA GLU A 30 -24.36 -29.40 9.87
C GLU A 30 -23.55 -29.19 11.17
N ARG A 31 -22.39 -28.56 11.10
CA ARG A 31 -21.55 -28.29 12.27
C ARG A 31 -22.00 -27.01 12.98
N THR A 32 -22.25 -27.13 14.28
CA THR A 32 -22.55 -25.97 15.12
C THR A 32 -21.24 -25.26 15.52
N PRO A 33 -21.30 -23.99 15.96
CA PRO A 33 -20.11 -23.29 16.45
C PRO A 33 -19.37 -24.05 17.56
N GLU A 34 -20.08 -24.78 18.43
CA GLU A 34 -19.48 -25.61 19.48
C GLU A 34 -18.72 -26.81 18.90
N LEU A 35 -19.26 -27.46 17.88
CA LEU A 35 -18.58 -28.58 17.21
C LEU A 35 -17.33 -28.10 16.48
N ASP A 36 -17.40 -26.96 15.80
CA ASP A 36 -16.22 -26.35 15.16
C ASP A 36 -15.18 -25.92 16.20
N SER A 37 -15.62 -25.41 17.34
CA SER A 37 -14.72 -25.06 18.45
C SER A 37 -14.04 -26.30 19.03
N GLU A 38 -14.76 -27.41 19.19
CA GLU A 38 -14.21 -28.69 19.64
C GLU A 38 -13.27 -29.33 18.62
N LEU A 39 -13.57 -29.20 17.33
CA LEU A 39 -12.68 -29.62 16.25
C LEU A 39 -11.38 -28.79 16.26
N ALA A 40 -11.47 -27.46 16.41
CA ALA A 40 -10.32 -26.58 16.53
C ALA A 40 -9.46 -26.92 17.76
N ARG A 41 -10.09 -27.24 18.90
CA ARG A 41 -9.38 -27.74 20.09
C ARG A 41 -8.61 -29.02 19.78
N ALA A 42 -9.25 -29.97 19.08
CA ALA A 42 -8.60 -31.23 18.73
C ALA A 42 -7.42 -31.01 17.78
N TYR A 43 -7.55 -30.11 16.81
CA TYR A 43 -6.46 -29.68 15.93
C TYR A 43 -5.28 -29.10 16.71
N ASN A 44 -5.53 -28.15 17.62
CA ASN A 44 -4.48 -27.55 18.43
C ASN A 44 -3.72 -28.57 19.29
N ASN A 45 -4.41 -29.57 19.84
CA ASN A 45 -3.81 -30.57 20.73
C ASN A 45 -3.16 -31.76 20.00
N ALA A 46 -3.63 -32.09 18.79
CA ALA A 46 -3.05 -33.16 17.97
C ALA A 46 -1.75 -32.73 17.27
N ALA A 47 -1.56 -31.42 17.08
CA ALA A 47 -0.43 -30.84 16.38
C ALA A 47 0.87 -30.94 17.21
N SER A 48 1.98 -31.23 16.53
CA SER A 48 3.31 -30.83 17.01
C SER A 48 3.56 -29.35 16.70
N ALA A 49 4.60 -28.77 17.30
CA ALA A 49 4.94 -27.37 17.08
C ALA A 49 5.28 -27.03 15.61
N GLU A 50 5.62 -28.03 14.77
CA GLU A 50 5.95 -27.83 13.36
C GLU A 50 4.73 -28.00 12.43
N ASP A 51 3.59 -28.49 12.94
CA ASP A 51 2.39 -28.81 12.14
C ASP A 51 1.53 -27.57 11.86
N ARG A 52 2.10 -26.58 11.17
CA ARG A 52 1.44 -25.28 10.86
C ARG A 52 0.03 -25.42 10.28
N ALA A 53 -0.20 -26.41 9.41
CA ALA A 53 -1.50 -26.65 8.79
C ALA A 53 -2.61 -26.98 9.80
N TYR A 54 -2.30 -27.60 10.94
CA TYR A 54 -3.28 -27.90 11.98
C TYR A 54 -3.75 -26.62 12.68
N PHE A 55 -2.81 -25.70 12.98
CA PHE A 55 -3.12 -24.42 13.59
C PHE A 55 -3.88 -23.49 12.64
N GLU A 56 -3.52 -23.48 11.34
CA GLU A 56 -4.28 -22.76 10.31
C GLU A 56 -5.72 -23.27 10.19
N LYS A 57 -5.92 -24.60 10.22
CA LYS A 57 -7.26 -25.19 10.26
C LYS A 57 -8.03 -24.78 11.52
N ALA A 58 -7.40 -24.78 12.69
CA ALA A 58 -8.04 -24.36 13.94
C ALA A 58 -8.53 -22.90 13.85
N ILE A 59 -7.72 -21.99 13.31
CA ILE A 59 -8.12 -20.60 13.08
C ILE A 59 -9.28 -20.52 12.09
N GLY A 60 -9.20 -21.23 10.96
CA GLY A 60 -10.24 -21.23 9.94
C GLY A 60 -11.61 -21.73 10.44
N LEU A 61 -11.61 -22.63 11.43
CA LEU A 61 -12.82 -23.11 12.10
C LEU A 61 -13.38 -22.12 13.12
N LEU A 62 -12.51 -21.40 13.83
CA LEU A 62 -12.92 -20.51 14.93
C LEU A 62 -13.29 -19.09 14.46
N ALA A 63 -12.59 -18.58 13.44
CA ALA A 63 -12.72 -17.20 12.98
C ALA A 63 -14.13 -16.80 12.53
N PRO A 64 -14.91 -17.64 11.80
CA PRO A 64 -16.29 -17.30 11.42
C PRO A 64 -17.25 -17.13 12.61
N HIS A 65 -16.90 -17.66 13.77
CA HIS A 65 -17.75 -17.70 14.97
C HIS A 65 -17.35 -16.65 16.02
N ALA A 66 -16.55 -15.64 15.65
CA ALA A 66 -16.07 -14.62 16.59
C ALA A 66 -17.21 -13.89 17.34
N ASP A 67 -18.28 -13.50 16.62
CA ASP A 67 -19.43 -12.84 17.23
C ASP A 67 -20.21 -13.77 18.17
N TYR A 68 -20.29 -15.06 17.82
CA TYR A 68 -20.98 -16.07 18.61
C TYR A 68 -20.28 -16.31 19.97
N PHE A 69 -18.95 -16.31 19.96
CA PHE A 69 -18.11 -16.54 21.14
C PHE A 69 -17.57 -15.26 21.79
N ALA A 70 -18.21 -14.11 21.55
CA ALA A 70 -17.77 -12.85 22.10
C ALA A 70 -17.64 -12.91 23.64
N GLY A 71 -16.42 -12.71 24.15
CA GLY A 71 -16.10 -12.77 25.57
C GLY A 71 -15.89 -14.18 26.14
N ASP A 72 -15.91 -15.23 25.32
CA ASP A 72 -15.65 -16.60 25.78
C ASP A 72 -14.15 -16.84 26.01
N HIS A 73 -13.79 -17.33 27.20
CA HIS A 73 -12.41 -17.61 27.56
C HIS A 73 -11.77 -18.69 26.67
N LEU A 74 -12.48 -19.80 26.42
CA LEU A 74 -11.92 -20.96 25.73
C LEU A 74 -11.71 -20.69 24.24
N TRP A 75 -12.62 -19.98 23.59
CA TRP A 75 -12.48 -19.55 22.21
C TRP A 75 -11.26 -18.64 22.05
N ASN A 76 -11.14 -17.63 22.91
CA ASN A 76 -10.00 -16.71 22.91
C ASN A 76 -8.67 -17.45 23.15
N PHE A 77 -8.64 -18.38 24.10
CA PHE A 77 -7.44 -19.18 24.36
C PHE A 77 -7.09 -20.09 23.17
N ARG A 78 -8.06 -20.75 22.54
CA ARG A 78 -7.84 -21.64 21.39
C ARG A 78 -7.34 -20.86 20.17
N MET A 79 -7.88 -19.66 19.93
CA MET A 79 -7.38 -18.73 18.91
C MET A 79 -5.95 -18.28 19.20
N GLY A 80 -5.69 -17.83 20.43
CA GLY A 80 -4.35 -17.40 20.86
C GLY A 80 -3.31 -18.52 20.73
N TYR A 81 -3.68 -19.74 21.10
CA TYR A 81 -2.81 -20.92 21.02
C TYR A 81 -2.44 -21.24 19.57
N ALA A 82 -3.41 -21.23 18.66
CA ALA A 82 -3.15 -21.47 17.24
C ALA A 82 -2.22 -20.40 16.65
N TYR A 83 -2.46 -19.12 16.94
CA TYR A 83 -1.57 -18.04 16.51
C TYR A 83 -0.16 -18.14 17.11
N TYR A 84 -0.03 -18.52 18.38
CA TYR A 84 1.26 -18.65 19.05
C TYR A 84 2.16 -19.68 18.36
N TYR A 85 1.61 -20.86 18.02
CA TYR A 85 2.37 -21.89 17.32
C TYR A 85 2.58 -21.63 15.82
N LEU A 86 1.95 -20.59 15.27
CA LEU A 86 2.26 -20.05 13.95
C LEU A 86 3.31 -18.93 13.98
N ASP A 87 3.93 -18.67 15.13
CA ASP A 87 4.86 -17.55 15.35
C ASP A 87 4.21 -16.19 15.02
N ARG A 88 2.93 -16.07 15.37
CA ARG A 88 2.11 -14.86 15.23
C ARG A 88 1.79 -14.29 16.61
N GLU A 89 2.83 -13.97 17.38
CA GLU A 89 2.65 -13.45 18.74
C GLU A 89 1.90 -12.11 18.79
N ASP A 90 1.91 -11.36 17.68
CA ASP A 90 1.09 -10.16 17.43
C ASP A 90 -0.41 -10.45 17.51
N CYS A 91 -0.86 -11.59 16.97
CA CYS A 91 -2.26 -12.01 17.00
C CYS A 91 -2.58 -12.84 18.25
N ALA A 92 -1.61 -13.61 18.74
CA ALA A 92 -1.79 -14.48 19.88
C ALA A 92 -2.00 -13.69 21.19
N LEU A 93 -1.22 -12.63 21.39
CA LEU A 93 -1.22 -11.86 22.63
C LEU A 93 -2.60 -11.22 22.92
N PRO A 94 -3.25 -10.49 21.99
CA PRO A 94 -4.60 -9.95 22.22
C PRO A 94 -5.64 -11.03 22.52
N CYS A 95 -5.56 -12.18 21.86
CA CYS A 95 -6.44 -13.32 22.11
C CYS A 95 -6.25 -13.83 23.54
N PHE A 96 -5.01 -13.99 24.01
CA PHE A 96 -4.77 -14.42 25.39
C PHE A 96 -5.14 -13.34 26.42
N GLU A 97 -4.97 -12.05 26.12
CA GLU A 97 -5.42 -10.97 27.00
C GLU A 97 -6.94 -10.97 27.13
N ALA A 98 -7.68 -11.17 26.03
CA ALA A 98 -9.12 -11.35 26.05
C ALA A 98 -9.54 -12.62 26.83
N ALA A 99 -8.81 -13.72 26.67
CA ALA A 99 -9.02 -14.94 27.46
C ALA A 99 -8.82 -14.68 28.97
N LEU A 100 -7.78 -13.93 29.35
CA LEU A 100 -7.50 -13.59 30.75
C LEU A 100 -8.54 -12.61 31.32
N ALA A 101 -9.06 -11.70 30.51
CA ALA A 101 -10.15 -10.82 30.90
C ALA A 101 -11.44 -11.61 31.19
N ALA A 102 -11.73 -12.63 30.38
CA ALA A 102 -12.88 -13.52 30.57
C ALA A 102 -12.73 -14.48 31.77
N LEU A 103 -11.49 -14.91 32.09
CA LEU A 103 -11.17 -15.73 33.25
C LEU A 103 -9.94 -15.17 34.01
N PRO A 104 -10.14 -14.21 34.92
CA PRO A 104 -9.04 -13.59 35.65
C PRO A 104 -8.26 -14.58 36.52
N ASN A 105 -6.93 -14.44 36.52
CA ASN A 105 -5.96 -15.29 37.23
C ASN A 105 -5.78 -16.71 36.67
N ASP A 106 -6.26 -16.97 35.45
CA ASP A 106 -5.94 -18.23 34.77
C ASP A 106 -4.42 -18.34 34.50
N THR A 107 -3.79 -19.32 35.15
CA THR A 107 -2.33 -19.43 35.17
C THR A 107 -1.78 -19.83 33.80
N ASP A 108 -2.49 -20.66 33.06
CA ASP A 108 -2.07 -21.12 31.73
C ASP A 108 -2.09 -19.96 30.72
N THR A 109 -3.15 -19.14 30.74
CA THR A 109 -3.24 -17.93 29.93
C THR A 109 -2.16 -16.91 30.29
N MET A 110 -1.91 -16.68 31.59
CA MET A 110 -0.83 -15.78 32.02
C MET A 110 0.55 -16.25 31.53
N GLN A 111 0.81 -17.56 31.51
CA GLN A 111 2.06 -18.11 30.96
C GLN A 111 2.19 -17.90 29.45
N MET A 112 1.08 -18.08 28.71
CA MET A 112 1.06 -17.83 27.26
C MET A 112 1.28 -16.35 26.94
N ILE A 113 0.70 -15.44 27.73
CA ILE A 113 0.96 -13.99 27.64
C ILE A 113 2.44 -13.68 27.86
N ASP A 114 3.04 -14.19 28.94
CA ASP A 114 4.48 -13.98 29.21
C ASP A 114 5.36 -14.58 28.10
N ALA A 115 4.99 -15.74 27.54
CA ALA A 115 5.70 -16.34 26.41
C ALA A 115 5.61 -15.47 25.14
N CYS A 116 4.42 -14.96 24.80
CA CYS A 116 4.24 -14.02 23.70
C CYS A 116 5.07 -12.76 23.91
N GLN A 117 4.98 -12.15 25.09
CA GLN A 117 5.73 -10.94 25.44
C GLN A 117 7.25 -11.17 25.38
N LYS A 118 7.75 -12.33 25.81
CA LYS A 118 9.18 -12.68 25.69
C LYS A 118 9.62 -12.81 24.23
N ARG A 119 8.85 -13.52 23.40
CA ARG A 119 9.17 -13.67 21.98
C ARG A 119 9.11 -12.33 21.24
N LEU A 120 8.08 -11.53 21.48
CA LEU A 120 7.97 -10.17 20.96
C LEU A 120 9.14 -9.29 21.40
N ARG A 121 9.54 -9.35 22.67
CA ARG A 121 10.75 -8.65 23.16
C ARG A 121 12.02 -9.12 22.47
N VAL A 122 12.18 -10.41 22.19
CA VAL A 122 13.34 -10.95 21.45
C VAL A 122 13.32 -10.50 20.00
N ILE A 123 12.16 -10.53 19.32
CA ILE A 123 12.00 -10.03 17.95
C ILE A 123 12.33 -8.53 17.90
N HIS A 124 11.80 -7.73 18.83
CA HIS A 124 12.09 -6.31 18.92
C HIS A 124 13.55 -6.02 19.30
N ALA A 125 14.14 -6.78 20.22
CA ALA A 125 15.55 -6.64 20.59
C ALA A 125 16.52 -7.12 19.49
N ALA A 126 16.10 -8.04 18.63
CA ALA A 126 16.89 -8.54 17.50
C ALA A 126 16.87 -7.60 16.29
N ARG A 127 15.95 -6.63 16.22
CA ARG A 127 15.99 -5.55 15.22
C ARG A 127 17.17 -4.63 15.53
N LYS A 128 18.34 -4.92 14.96
CA LYS A 128 19.50 -4.02 15.02
C LYS A 128 19.10 -2.67 14.39
N PRO A 129 19.07 -1.56 15.14
CA PRO A 129 18.72 -0.26 14.57
C PRO A 129 19.81 0.14 13.59
N LEU A 130 19.44 0.28 12.32
CA LEU A 130 20.37 0.70 11.27
C LEU A 130 20.45 2.21 11.15
N LEU A 131 19.38 2.93 11.52
CA LEU A 131 19.39 4.37 11.66
C LEU A 131 19.98 4.74 13.03
N SER A 132 20.97 5.64 13.03
CA SER A 132 21.47 6.22 14.28
C SER A 132 20.45 7.20 14.87
N PRO A 133 20.45 7.43 16.19
CA PRO A 133 19.56 8.43 16.81
C PRO A 133 19.71 9.83 16.20
N ALA A 134 20.92 10.22 15.80
CA ALA A 134 21.18 11.48 15.10
C ALA A 134 20.57 11.52 13.69
N ALA A 135 20.51 10.37 13.00
CA ALA A 135 19.84 10.27 11.71
C ALA A 135 18.32 10.40 11.86
N VAL A 136 17.73 9.70 12.84
CA VAL A 136 16.30 9.82 13.16
C VAL A 136 15.93 11.27 13.49
N LYS A 137 16.68 11.93 14.40
CA LYS A 137 16.46 13.35 14.72
C LYS A 137 16.53 14.27 13.50
N LYS A 138 17.39 13.96 12.52
CA LYS A 138 17.50 14.74 11.30
C LYS A 138 16.30 14.51 10.37
N LEU A 139 15.76 13.29 10.32
CA LEU A 139 14.53 12.97 9.59
C LEU A 139 13.34 13.70 10.20
N GLU A 140 13.17 13.61 11.52
CA GLU A 140 12.12 14.33 12.27
C GLU A 140 12.21 15.84 12.05
N ALA A 141 13.41 16.42 12.00
CA ALA A 141 13.58 17.86 11.74
C ALA A 141 13.25 18.31 10.30
N MET A 142 13.00 17.38 9.38
CA MET A 142 12.54 17.66 8.02
C MET A 142 11.02 17.48 7.87
N ASP A 143 10.36 17.01 8.92
CA ASP A 143 8.92 16.87 9.02
C ASP A 143 8.33 18.15 9.60
N ASP A 144 7.67 18.95 8.77
CA ASP A 144 7.03 20.23 9.14
C ASP A 144 5.51 20.14 8.90
N GLY A 145 4.93 18.94 9.07
CA GLY A 145 3.54 18.67 8.75
C GLY A 145 3.25 18.85 7.26
N SER A 146 2.26 19.68 6.93
CA SER A 146 1.78 19.92 5.56
C SER A 146 2.81 20.55 4.62
N THR A 147 3.91 21.10 5.14
CA THR A 147 4.99 21.75 4.36
C THR A 147 6.34 21.05 4.50
N GLY A 148 6.33 19.76 4.86
CA GLY A 148 7.56 18.98 5.08
C GLY A 148 8.51 18.92 3.86
N TYR A 149 9.81 18.84 4.14
CA TYR A 149 10.85 18.76 3.10
C TYR A 149 11.07 17.31 2.64
N PHE A 150 10.03 16.65 2.12
CA PHE A 150 10.04 15.21 1.87
C PHE A 150 11.05 14.75 0.81
N TYR A 151 11.31 15.55 -0.24
CA TYR A 151 12.41 15.30 -1.18
C TYR A 151 13.79 15.29 -0.50
N LYS A 152 14.00 16.24 0.42
CA LYS A 152 15.25 16.34 1.19
C LYS A 152 15.38 15.16 2.16
N MET A 153 14.28 14.74 2.77
CA MET A 153 14.20 13.56 3.62
C MET A 153 14.59 12.30 2.85
N LEU A 154 13.98 12.09 1.68
CA LEU A 154 14.27 10.95 0.81
C LEU A 154 15.73 10.94 0.35
N HIS A 155 16.24 12.07 -0.14
CA HIS A 155 17.63 12.19 -0.57
C HIS A 155 18.61 11.92 0.60
N TYR A 156 18.28 12.39 1.80
CA TYR A 156 19.09 12.09 3.00
C TYR A 156 19.09 10.61 3.32
N LEU A 157 17.93 9.93 3.29
CA LEU A 157 17.82 8.48 3.50
C LEU A 157 18.64 7.70 2.48
N GLU A 158 18.51 8.01 1.18
CA GLU A 158 19.26 7.34 0.13
C GLU A 158 20.77 7.52 0.30
N SER A 159 21.18 8.75 0.62
CA SER A 159 22.58 9.07 0.92
C SER A 159 23.08 8.33 2.16
N TYR A 160 22.26 8.24 3.21
CA TYR A 160 22.58 7.51 4.44
C TYR A 160 22.79 6.02 4.15
N ILE A 161 21.86 5.39 3.43
CA ILE A 161 21.91 3.97 3.06
C ILE A 161 23.12 3.68 2.17
N LYS A 162 23.34 4.50 1.14
CA LYS A 162 24.49 4.37 0.24
C LYS A 162 25.81 4.46 1.02
N ASN A 163 25.97 5.48 1.86
CA ASN A 163 27.18 5.69 2.63
C ASN A 163 27.40 4.60 3.69
N GLY A 164 26.34 4.15 4.36
CA GLY A 164 26.40 3.05 5.32
C GLY A 164 26.82 1.73 4.66
N THR A 165 26.33 1.48 3.44
CA THR A 165 26.71 0.31 2.63
C THR A 165 28.18 0.37 2.21
N ILE A 166 28.65 1.51 1.69
CA ILE A 166 30.06 1.71 1.27
C ILE A 166 31.01 1.52 2.46
N LYS A 167 30.62 1.99 3.65
CA LYS A 167 31.42 1.86 4.88
C LYS A 167 31.36 0.47 5.53
N GLY A 168 30.49 -0.42 5.05
CA GLY A 168 30.29 -1.74 5.62
C GLY A 168 29.56 -1.76 6.97
N ASN A 169 28.81 -0.70 7.30
CA ASN A 169 28.02 -0.64 8.53
C ASN A 169 26.85 -1.65 8.52
N PHE A 170 26.30 -1.86 7.32
CA PHE A 170 25.24 -2.80 6.97
C PHE A 170 25.26 -3.03 5.46
N THR A 171 24.65 -4.11 5.00
CA THR A 171 24.47 -4.44 3.59
C THR A 171 23.23 -3.75 3.01
N ARG A 172 23.14 -3.69 1.67
CA ARG A 172 21.94 -3.21 0.98
C ARG A 172 20.70 -4.04 1.35
N ALA A 173 20.85 -5.34 1.52
CA ALA A 173 19.75 -6.24 1.90
C ALA A 173 19.25 -5.97 3.32
N GLU A 174 20.17 -5.79 4.27
CA GLU A 174 19.82 -5.40 5.65
C GLU A 174 19.10 -4.05 5.69
N ALA A 175 19.57 -3.04 4.93
CA ALA A 175 18.88 -1.76 4.83
C ALA A 175 17.49 -1.88 4.18
N ARG A 176 17.32 -2.80 3.22
CA ARG A 176 16.04 -3.06 2.53
C ARG A 176 15.01 -3.69 3.47
N ALA A 177 15.45 -4.62 4.32
CA ALA A 177 14.59 -5.38 5.22
C ALA A 177 14.36 -4.70 6.58
N ASN A 178 15.12 -3.65 6.90
CA ASN A 178 14.96 -2.92 8.15
C ASN A 178 13.64 -2.12 8.15
N LEU A 179 12.81 -2.38 9.16
CA LEU A 179 11.49 -1.75 9.27
C LEU A 179 11.58 -0.23 9.39
N ASP A 180 12.44 0.30 10.26
CA ASP A 180 12.52 1.76 10.49
C ASP A 180 12.90 2.52 9.22
N ILE A 181 13.88 2.01 8.46
CA ILE A 181 14.23 2.57 7.15
C ILE A 181 13.05 2.48 6.20
N ALA A 182 12.34 1.36 6.16
CA ALA A 182 11.18 1.21 5.29
C ALA A 182 10.05 2.18 5.63
N LEU A 183 9.76 2.37 6.92
CA LEU A 183 8.77 3.31 7.40
C LEU A 183 9.13 4.75 7.02
N TRP A 184 10.36 5.19 7.27
CA TRP A 184 10.81 6.54 6.90
C TRP A 184 10.87 6.75 5.39
N TYR A 185 11.30 5.73 4.63
CA TYR A 185 11.31 5.79 3.16
C TYR A 185 9.90 5.94 2.60
N ALA A 186 8.95 5.13 3.09
CA ALA A 186 7.56 5.21 2.70
C ALA A 186 6.92 6.54 3.10
N TYR A 187 7.25 7.07 4.29
CA TYR A 187 6.79 8.38 4.73
C TYR A 187 7.26 9.49 3.79
N ALA A 188 8.55 9.53 3.45
CA ALA A 188 9.09 10.53 2.54
C ALA A 188 8.47 10.39 1.15
N CYS A 189 8.39 9.18 0.60
CA CYS A 189 7.85 8.95 -0.74
C CYS A 189 6.34 9.26 -0.84
N ASN A 190 5.52 8.80 0.11
CA ASN A 190 4.08 9.00 0.02
C ASN A 190 3.70 10.48 0.21
N ASN A 191 4.45 11.25 0.99
CA ASN A 191 4.18 12.69 1.18
C ASN A 191 4.81 13.60 0.10
N ILE A 192 5.59 13.05 -0.83
CA ILE A 192 5.94 13.77 -2.08
C ILE A 192 4.71 13.87 -3.01
N ASP A 193 3.71 13.01 -2.81
CA ASP A 193 2.43 13.04 -3.51
C ASP A 193 2.50 12.98 -5.05
N ALA A 194 3.46 12.21 -5.56
CA ALA A 194 3.58 11.90 -6.98
C ALA A 194 3.68 10.40 -7.23
N TYR A 195 3.08 9.96 -8.34
CA TYR A 195 2.93 8.54 -8.70
C TYR A 195 4.22 7.73 -8.61
N GLU A 196 5.34 8.25 -9.13
CA GLU A 196 6.64 7.57 -9.09
C GLU A 196 7.06 7.23 -7.65
N TYR A 197 6.80 8.12 -6.70
CA TYR A 197 7.21 7.93 -5.32
C TYR A 197 6.31 6.92 -4.59
N TYR A 198 5.00 6.91 -4.86
CA TYR A 198 4.14 5.81 -4.43
C TYR A 198 4.63 4.47 -4.99
N TYR A 199 5.00 4.40 -6.27
CA TYR A 199 5.59 3.20 -6.86
C TYR A 199 6.88 2.79 -6.11
N ARG A 200 7.78 3.73 -5.83
CA ARG A 200 9.00 3.47 -5.05
C ARG A 200 8.69 2.91 -3.66
N THR A 201 7.65 3.38 -2.98
CA THR A 201 7.15 2.77 -1.74
C THR A 201 6.73 1.32 -1.96
N THR A 202 5.99 1.01 -3.03
CA THR A 202 5.58 -0.38 -3.32
C THR A 202 6.76 -1.31 -3.60
N GLN A 203 7.85 -0.78 -4.17
CA GLN A 203 9.10 -1.51 -4.33
C GLN A 203 9.88 -1.63 -3.02
N TRP A 204 9.63 -0.73 -2.04
CA TRP A 204 10.38 -0.64 -0.80
C TRP A 204 9.85 -1.47 0.35
N MET A 205 8.54 -1.45 0.56
CA MET A 205 7.92 -2.08 1.72
C MET A 205 8.10 -3.61 1.77
N PRO A 206 7.95 -4.39 0.68
CA PRO A 206 7.88 -5.86 0.77
C PRO A 206 9.07 -6.53 1.46
N ALA A 207 10.28 -5.98 1.31
CA ALA A 207 11.48 -6.56 1.92
C ALA A 207 11.46 -6.47 3.45
N ALA A 208 10.72 -5.54 4.04
CA ALA A 208 10.57 -5.36 5.48
C ALA A 208 9.33 -6.08 6.06
N ALA A 209 8.52 -6.76 5.23
CA ALA A 209 7.26 -7.36 5.64
C ALA A 209 7.41 -8.38 6.78
N ALA A 210 8.46 -9.20 6.76
CA ALA A 210 8.76 -10.17 7.83
C ALA A 210 9.05 -9.50 9.18
N ASN A 211 9.43 -8.22 9.15
CA ASN A 211 9.69 -7.40 10.32
C ASN A 211 8.54 -6.42 10.60
N ALA A 212 7.36 -6.58 10.00
CA ALA A 212 6.24 -5.63 10.16
C ALA A 212 5.16 -6.11 11.13
N ASN A 213 5.33 -7.29 11.76
CA ASN A 213 4.35 -7.79 12.72
C ASN A 213 4.10 -6.77 13.82
N GLY A 214 2.82 -6.52 14.12
CA GLY A 214 2.42 -5.55 15.14
C GLY A 214 2.65 -4.07 14.78
N CYS A 215 2.80 -3.73 13.48
CA CYS A 215 3.07 -2.37 13.03
C CYS A 215 2.03 -1.89 12.00
N GLY A 216 0.92 -1.34 12.47
CA GLY A 216 -0.13 -0.72 11.66
C GLY A 216 0.39 0.39 10.74
N THR A 217 1.41 1.14 11.17
CA THR A 217 2.06 2.17 10.32
C THR A 217 2.64 1.57 9.04
N TYR A 218 3.21 0.37 9.08
CA TYR A 218 3.71 -0.32 7.89
C TYR A 218 2.58 -0.61 6.91
N TYR A 219 1.52 -1.25 7.41
CA TYR A 219 0.39 -1.67 6.59
C TYR A 219 -0.36 -0.47 6.02
N TYR A 220 -0.59 0.57 6.81
CA TYR A 220 -1.17 1.83 6.37
C TYR A 220 -0.38 2.43 5.20
N ARG A 221 0.92 2.73 5.41
CA ARG A 221 1.74 3.38 4.37
C ARG A 221 1.87 2.53 3.12
N TYR A 222 1.91 1.20 3.26
CA TYR A 222 1.97 0.30 2.12
C TYR A 222 0.63 0.25 1.36
N ALA A 223 -0.50 0.17 2.07
CA ALA A 223 -1.83 0.21 1.47
C ALA A 223 -2.08 1.51 0.69
N VAL A 224 -1.66 2.67 1.23
CA VAL A 224 -1.71 3.95 0.50
C VAL A 224 -0.95 3.85 -0.82
N ALA A 225 0.31 3.39 -0.79
CA ALA A 225 1.13 3.31 -1.98
C ALA A 225 0.56 2.34 -3.03
N LEU A 226 0.01 1.20 -2.59
CA LEU A 226 -0.66 0.25 -3.48
C LEU A 226 -1.90 0.86 -4.12
N MET A 227 -2.70 1.60 -3.36
CA MET A 227 -3.89 2.30 -3.83
C MET A 227 -3.55 3.32 -4.93
N TYR A 228 -2.56 4.19 -4.69
CA TYR A 228 -2.07 5.16 -5.68
C TYR A 228 -1.36 4.53 -6.89
N CYS A 229 -0.96 3.26 -6.79
CA CYS A 229 -0.45 2.48 -7.92
C CYS A 229 -1.53 1.71 -8.69
N GLY A 230 -2.80 1.85 -8.32
CA GLY A 230 -3.94 1.15 -8.91
C GLY A 230 -4.03 -0.33 -8.56
N ARG A 231 -3.36 -0.76 -7.48
CA ARG A 231 -3.40 -2.14 -6.95
C ARG A 231 -4.40 -2.24 -5.80
N LEU A 232 -5.68 -1.98 -6.10
CA LEU A 232 -6.73 -1.78 -5.09
C LEU A 232 -7.03 -3.04 -4.27
N ASP A 233 -7.05 -4.22 -4.89
CA ASP A 233 -7.23 -5.49 -4.17
C ASP A 233 -6.10 -5.76 -3.17
N ASP A 234 -4.85 -5.54 -3.59
CA ASP A 234 -3.68 -5.68 -2.73
C ASP A 234 -3.71 -4.64 -1.59
N ALA A 235 -4.15 -3.42 -1.89
CA ALA A 235 -4.31 -2.36 -0.90
C ALA A 235 -5.35 -2.73 0.16
N LEU A 236 -6.50 -3.29 -0.24
CA LEU A 236 -7.54 -3.76 0.69
C LEU A 236 -7.00 -4.86 1.60
N CYS A 237 -6.40 -5.90 1.04
CA CYS A 237 -5.80 -7.00 1.81
C CYS A 237 -4.74 -6.49 2.80
N THR A 238 -3.93 -5.51 2.37
CA THR A 238 -2.91 -4.89 3.23
C THR A 238 -3.54 -4.08 4.37
N ALA A 239 -4.60 -3.31 4.10
CA ALA A 239 -5.30 -2.53 5.12
C ALA A 239 -6.05 -3.41 6.13
N GLU A 240 -6.69 -4.48 5.66
CA GLU A 240 -7.34 -5.49 6.51
C GLU A 240 -6.34 -6.16 7.45
N ARG A 241 -5.17 -6.54 6.91
CA ARG A 241 -4.10 -7.04 7.76
C ARG A 241 -3.62 -5.98 8.76
N GLY A 242 -3.52 -4.72 8.34
CA GLY A 242 -3.11 -3.61 9.19
C GLY A 242 -3.96 -3.42 10.45
N VAL A 243 -5.29 -3.51 10.31
CA VAL A 243 -6.20 -3.41 11.47
C VAL A 243 -6.14 -4.64 12.38
N CYS A 244 -5.76 -5.82 11.87
CA CYS A 244 -5.50 -6.99 12.70
C CYS A 244 -4.18 -6.89 13.46
N GLU A 245 -3.16 -6.31 12.83
CA GLU A 245 -1.80 -6.26 13.37
C GLU A 245 -1.64 -5.16 14.43
N GLU A 246 -2.30 -4.03 14.27
CA GLU A 246 -2.33 -2.97 15.29
C GLU A 246 -3.73 -2.33 15.33
N PRO A 247 -4.69 -2.94 16.07
CA PRO A 247 -6.08 -2.47 16.14
C PRO A 247 -6.25 -1.06 16.71
N ASP A 248 -5.23 -0.55 17.39
CA ASP A 248 -5.23 0.74 18.08
C ASP A 248 -4.60 1.85 17.22
N TYR A 249 -4.09 1.49 16.03
CA TYR A 249 -3.54 2.45 15.07
C TYR A 249 -4.68 2.99 14.18
N PRO A 250 -5.07 4.27 14.31
CA PRO A 250 -6.29 4.77 13.68
C PRO A 250 -6.20 4.78 12.16
N TRP A 251 -5.05 5.14 11.59
CA TRP A 251 -4.94 5.47 10.17
C TRP A 251 -5.15 4.26 9.24
N THR A 252 -4.93 3.02 9.70
CA THR A 252 -5.30 1.81 8.93
C THR A 252 -6.82 1.73 8.70
N TYR A 253 -7.64 2.18 9.65
CA TYR A 253 -9.10 2.24 9.46
C TYR A 253 -9.52 3.30 8.46
N LEU A 254 -8.80 4.44 8.38
CA LEU A 254 -9.07 5.46 7.36
C LEU A 254 -8.93 4.86 5.96
N GLN A 255 -7.84 4.12 5.71
CA GLN A 255 -7.62 3.47 4.42
C GLN A 255 -8.58 2.32 4.18
N LEU A 256 -8.84 1.51 5.20
CA LEU A 256 -9.81 0.42 5.11
C LEU A 256 -11.21 0.95 4.76
N GLY A 257 -11.62 2.10 5.31
CA GLY A 257 -12.87 2.78 4.97
C GLY A 257 -12.96 3.16 3.49
N LYS A 258 -11.93 3.85 2.96
CA LYS A 258 -11.85 4.23 1.54
C LYS A 258 -11.95 3.01 0.62
N LEU A 259 -11.18 1.96 0.92
CA LEU A 259 -11.12 0.73 0.12
C LEU A 259 -12.42 -0.08 0.20
N ARG A 260 -12.99 -0.28 1.39
CA ARG A 260 -14.28 -0.99 1.53
C ARG A 260 -15.40 -0.27 0.82
N SER A 261 -15.46 1.07 0.90
CA SER A 261 -16.43 1.86 0.14
C SER A 261 -16.28 1.65 -1.36
N HIS A 262 -15.05 1.70 -1.87
CA HIS A 262 -14.74 1.45 -3.29
C HIS A 262 -15.27 0.09 -3.77
N PHE A 263 -15.06 -0.96 -2.98
CA PHE A 263 -15.53 -2.32 -3.30
C PHE A 263 -17.01 -2.56 -2.98
N GLY A 264 -17.78 -1.52 -2.63
CA GLY A 264 -19.22 -1.59 -2.37
C GLY A 264 -19.60 -2.08 -0.98
N ASN A 265 -18.64 -2.35 -0.09
CA ASN A 265 -18.89 -2.69 1.31
C ASN A 265 -19.07 -1.40 2.16
N ARG A 266 -20.19 -0.72 1.93
CA ARG A 266 -20.51 0.56 2.60
C ARG A 266 -20.66 0.40 4.12
N ASP A 267 -21.26 -0.69 4.59
CA ASP A 267 -21.42 -0.91 6.03
C ASP A 267 -20.08 -1.18 6.73
N GLY A 268 -19.21 -1.99 6.11
CA GLY A 268 -17.85 -2.20 6.63
C GLY A 268 -16.97 -0.95 6.54
N ALA A 269 -17.25 -0.02 5.61
CA ALA A 269 -16.58 1.28 5.55
C ALA A 269 -17.02 2.19 6.71
N ARG A 270 -18.33 2.24 7.01
CA ARG A 270 -18.86 2.96 8.18
C ARG A 270 -18.30 2.44 9.48
N GLU A 271 -18.21 1.12 9.64
CA GLU A 271 -17.61 0.50 10.82
C GLU A 271 -16.15 0.94 10.99
N ALA A 272 -15.36 0.94 9.91
CA ALA A 272 -13.98 1.40 9.95
C ALA A 272 -13.89 2.87 10.38
N VAL A 273 -14.74 3.75 9.85
CA VAL A 273 -14.78 5.16 10.28
C VAL A 273 -15.20 5.31 11.74
N GLN A 274 -16.19 4.54 12.20
CA GLN A 274 -16.60 4.55 13.62
C GLN A 274 -15.46 4.11 14.55
N LYS A 275 -14.69 3.07 14.16
CA LYS A 275 -13.50 2.64 14.90
C LYS A 275 -12.42 3.73 14.92
N GLY A 276 -12.17 4.36 13.77
CA GLY A 276 -11.24 5.49 13.66
C GLY A 276 -11.60 6.67 14.57
N LEU A 277 -12.86 7.12 14.52
CA LEU A 277 -13.37 8.22 15.36
C LEU A 277 -13.41 7.86 16.85
N ALA A 278 -13.54 6.57 17.20
CA ALA A 278 -13.43 6.14 18.59
C ALA A 278 -11.99 6.26 19.13
N LEU A 279 -10.99 6.09 18.26
CA LEU A 279 -9.57 6.26 18.59
C LEU A 279 -9.14 7.73 18.55
N VAL A 280 -9.62 8.50 17.57
CA VAL A 280 -9.33 9.93 17.39
C VAL A 280 -10.65 10.69 17.21
N PRO A 281 -11.30 11.11 18.31
CA PRO A 281 -12.53 11.89 18.24
C PRO A 281 -12.36 13.21 17.49
N ASP A 282 -13.38 13.60 16.74
CA ASP A 282 -13.46 14.87 15.99
C ASP A 282 -12.38 15.08 14.90
N ASP A 283 -11.72 14.00 14.46
CA ASP A 283 -10.72 14.05 13.40
C ASP A 283 -11.33 14.41 12.03
N HIS A 284 -10.75 15.42 11.36
CA HIS A 284 -11.23 15.96 10.09
C HIS A 284 -11.31 14.92 8.97
N GLU A 285 -10.28 14.08 8.83
CA GLU A 285 -10.20 13.09 7.75
C GLU A 285 -11.29 12.03 7.91
N PHE A 286 -11.52 11.56 9.14
CA PHE A 286 -12.59 10.60 9.41
C PHE A 286 -13.99 11.19 9.23
N LEU A 287 -14.22 12.43 9.66
CA LEU A 287 -15.51 13.11 9.48
C LEU A 287 -15.81 13.36 8.00
N THR A 288 -14.81 13.77 7.23
CA THR A 288 -14.91 13.92 5.77
C THR A 288 -15.21 12.58 5.11
N LEU A 289 -14.45 11.52 5.45
CA LEU A 289 -14.69 10.20 4.90
C LEU A 289 -16.08 9.65 5.25
N ALA A 290 -16.58 9.89 6.47
CA ALA A 290 -17.95 9.52 6.85
C ALA A 290 -18.98 10.14 5.89
N ARG A 291 -18.87 11.46 5.65
CA ARG A 291 -19.77 12.18 4.73
C ARG A 291 -19.69 11.61 3.32
N GLU A 292 -18.49 11.43 2.79
CA GLU A 292 -18.25 10.97 1.43
C GLU A 292 -18.72 9.54 1.18
N ILE A 293 -18.58 8.65 2.18
CA ILE A 293 -19.18 7.31 2.14
C ILE A 293 -20.70 7.43 1.98
N GLU A 294 -21.33 8.39 2.68
CA GLU A 294 -22.77 8.61 2.56
C GLU A 294 -23.18 9.16 1.18
N GLU A 295 -22.37 10.05 0.62
CA GLU A 295 -22.58 10.65 -0.70
C GLU A 295 -22.27 9.67 -1.85
N GLY A 296 -21.65 8.52 -1.56
CA GLY A 296 -21.25 7.54 -2.56
C GLY A 296 -20.06 7.99 -3.40
N ALA A 297 -19.16 8.76 -2.78
CA ALA A 297 -17.96 9.26 -3.43
C ALA A 297 -17.08 8.11 -3.94
N THR A 298 -16.41 8.33 -5.06
CA THR A 298 -15.40 7.42 -5.58
C THR A 298 -14.14 7.48 -4.70
N ILE A 299 -13.30 6.45 -4.77
CA ILE A 299 -12.03 6.43 -4.02
C ILE A 299 -11.11 7.60 -4.38
N GLU A 300 -11.23 8.12 -5.61
CA GLU A 300 -10.49 9.27 -6.10
C GLU A 300 -10.97 10.58 -5.47
N GLN A 301 -12.29 10.74 -5.34
CA GLN A 301 -12.88 11.85 -4.58
C GLN A 301 -12.47 11.79 -3.11
N MET A 302 -12.57 10.60 -2.49
CA MET A 302 -12.13 10.37 -1.10
C MET A 302 -10.64 10.59 -0.84
N SER A 303 -9.84 10.70 -1.90
CA SER A 303 -8.40 10.95 -1.81
C SER A 303 -8.03 12.39 -2.15
N TYR A 304 -9.00 13.20 -2.59
CA TYR A 304 -8.82 14.59 -3.00
C TYR A 304 -8.99 15.56 -1.82
N HIS A 305 -8.14 15.37 -0.82
CA HIS A 305 -8.13 16.16 0.41
C HIS A 305 -6.70 16.54 0.82
N TRP A 306 -6.58 17.68 1.52
CA TRP A 306 -5.38 18.04 2.26
C TRP A 306 -5.54 17.75 3.75
N ILE A 307 -4.44 17.37 4.40
CA ILE A 307 -4.46 16.98 5.81
C ILE A 307 -4.81 18.17 6.73
N ASP A 308 -4.38 19.38 6.36
CA ASP A 308 -4.76 20.58 7.10
C ASP A 308 -6.21 20.96 6.76
N PRO A 309 -7.12 21.02 7.74
CA PRO A 309 -8.54 21.28 7.48
C PRO A 309 -8.82 22.65 6.84
N THR A 310 -8.02 23.67 7.14
CA THR A 310 -8.18 25.01 6.57
C THR A 310 -7.82 24.97 5.09
N PHE A 311 -6.69 24.33 4.78
CA PHE A 311 -6.25 24.17 3.41
C PHE A 311 -7.24 23.31 2.62
N ASP A 312 -7.75 22.24 3.23
CA ASP A 312 -8.75 21.40 2.60
C ASP A 312 -10.04 22.16 2.28
N GLU A 313 -10.52 23.02 3.17
CA GLU A 313 -11.69 23.87 2.90
C GLU A 313 -11.47 24.78 1.68
N GLU A 314 -10.30 25.44 1.60
CA GLU A 314 -9.90 26.25 0.43
C GLU A 314 -9.88 25.41 -0.85
N LEU A 315 -9.31 24.20 -0.78
CA LEU A 315 -9.26 23.25 -1.91
C LEU A 315 -10.66 22.87 -2.39
N GLN A 316 -11.57 22.54 -1.45
CA GLN A 316 -12.93 22.15 -1.79
C GLN A 316 -13.74 23.33 -2.36
N GLU A 317 -13.55 24.55 -1.84
CA GLU A 317 -14.18 25.76 -2.38
C GLU A 317 -13.70 26.04 -3.80
N ALA A 318 -12.38 26.04 -4.03
CA ALA A 318 -11.79 26.22 -5.36
C ALA A 318 -12.28 25.15 -6.35
N ALA A 319 -12.37 23.88 -5.93
CA ALA A 319 -12.89 22.81 -6.78
C ALA A 319 -14.38 23.00 -7.13
N ALA A 320 -15.17 23.60 -6.24
CA ALA A 320 -16.60 23.85 -6.46
C ALA A 320 -16.87 25.10 -7.32
N THR A 321 -16.06 26.15 -7.17
CA THR A 321 -16.24 27.45 -7.84
C THR A 321 -15.45 27.58 -9.15
N GLY A 322 -14.36 26.81 -9.29
CA GLY A 322 -13.38 26.96 -10.35
C GLY A 322 -12.42 28.15 -10.15
N GLU A 323 -12.36 28.71 -8.93
CA GLU A 323 -11.40 29.75 -8.58
C GLU A 323 -9.99 29.19 -8.40
N THR A 324 -8.98 30.02 -8.64
CA THR A 324 -7.56 29.67 -8.44
C THR A 324 -7.17 29.87 -6.98
N LEU A 325 -6.38 28.94 -6.44
CA LEU A 325 -5.87 29.03 -5.06
C LEU A 325 -4.75 30.07 -4.92
N GLY A 326 -3.91 30.21 -5.94
CA GLY A 326 -2.78 31.13 -5.95
C GLY A 326 -1.65 30.71 -5.02
N LEU A 327 -0.97 31.71 -4.43
CA LEU A 327 0.15 31.48 -3.51
C LEU A 327 -0.34 31.38 -2.07
N ARG A 328 0.05 30.30 -1.39
CA ARG A 328 -0.13 30.08 0.05
C ARG A 328 1.23 30.09 0.74
N ASP A 329 1.49 31.12 1.55
CA ASP A 329 2.78 31.31 2.23
C ASP A 329 4.03 31.25 1.31
N GLY A 330 3.85 31.70 0.06
CA GLY A 330 4.90 31.67 -0.97
C GLY A 330 5.04 30.34 -1.70
N VAL A 331 4.17 29.37 -1.42
CA VAL A 331 4.04 28.09 -2.12
C VAL A 331 2.91 28.16 -3.15
N ASP A 332 3.12 27.60 -4.33
CA ASP A 332 2.13 27.52 -5.41
C ASP A 332 1.08 26.44 -5.10
N ALA A 333 -0.06 26.85 -4.53
CA ALA A 333 -1.11 25.94 -4.09
C ALA A 333 -1.88 25.34 -5.27
N ASP A 334 -2.01 26.07 -6.38
CA ASP A 334 -2.56 25.53 -7.63
C ASP A 334 -1.65 24.40 -8.15
N GLY A 335 -0.33 24.62 -8.13
CA GLY A 335 0.67 23.60 -8.47
C GLY A 335 0.51 22.31 -7.64
N GLU A 336 0.45 22.42 -6.30
CA GLU A 336 0.24 21.29 -5.39
C GLU A 336 -1.10 20.58 -5.63
N MET A 337 -2.17 21.33 -5.88
CA MET A 337 -3.47 20.78 -6.25
C MET A 337 -3.37 19.92 -7.51
N TYR A 338 -2.75 20.44 -8.58
CA TYR A 338 -2.61 19.69 -9.82
C TYR A 338 -1.69 18.47 -9.67
N GLU A 339 -0.65 18.54 -8.82
CA GLU A 339 0.18 17.38 -8.47
C GLU A 339 -0.65 16.27 -7.83
N LYS A 340 -1.46 16.60 -6.81
CA LYS A 340 -2.38 15.67 -6.16
C LYS A 340 -3.34 15.02 -7.16
N GLN A 341 -3.99 15.82 -8.02
CA GLN A 341 -4.90 15.29 -9.04
C GLN A 341 -4.21 14.31 -10.00
N ARG A 342 -2.96 14.58 -10.38
CA ARG A 342 -2.17 13.68 -11.24
C ARG A 342 -1.85 12.36 -10.55
N ALA A 343 -1.51 12.38 -9.26
CA ALA A 343 -1.32 11.17 -8.48
C ALA A 343 -2.61 10.36 -8.34
N ILE A 344 -3.73 11.01 -8.01
CA ILE A 344 -5.06 10.39 -7.88
C ILE A 344 -5.51 9.75 -9.20
N ALA A 345 -5.22 10.37 -10.34
CA ALA A 345 -5.54 9.81 -11.65
C ALA A 345 -4.93 8.42 -11.89
N CYS A 346 -3.91 8.02 -11.12
CA CYS A 346 -3.26 6.71 -11.20
C CYS A 346 -3.93 5.63 -10.33
N MET A 347 -5.03 5.91 -9.63
CA MET A 347 -5.69 4.95 -8.73
C MET A 347 -6.65 4.00 -9.43
N THR A 348 -7.50 4.48 -10.34
CA THR A 348 -8.49 3.63 -11.04
C THR A 348 -8.33 3.66 -12.56
N VAL A 349 -8.61 2.55 -13.23
CA VAL A 349 -8.55 2.47 -14.69
C VAL A 349 -9.89 2.89 -15.30
N ASN A 350 -9.84 3.78 -16.29
CA ASN A 350 -10.95 4.00 -17.22
C ASN A 350 -10.84 3.01 -18.39
N GLU A 351 -11.63 1.94 -18.37
CA GLU A 351 -11.54 0.86 -19.38
C GLU A 351 -11.71 1.36 -20.82
N ALA A 352 -12.62 2.31 -21.05
CA ALA A 352 -12.85 2.86 -22.38
C ALA A 352 -11.65 3.67 -22.88
N GLY A 353 -11.04 4.46 -22.00
CA GLY A 353 -9.86 5.26 -22.34
C GLY A 353 -8.61 4.40 -22.54
N LEU A 354 -8.42 3.35 -21.73
CA LEU A 354 -7.33 2.39 -21.93
C LEU A 354 -7.51 1.61 -23.24
N ALA A 355 -8.73 1.19 -23.55
CA ALA A 355 -9.05 0.54 -24.83
C ALA A 355 -8.78 1.47 -26.02
N TYR A 356 -9.14 2.75 -25.91
CA TYR A 356 -8.81 3.76 -26.93
C TYR A 356 -7.30 3.89 -27.13
N PHE A 357 -6.52 4.02 -26.05
CA PHE A 357 -5.06 4.07 -26.12
C PHE A 357 -4.48 2.84 -26.84
N ARG A 358 -4.92 1.62 -26.47
CA ARG A 358 -4.47 0.37 -27.09
C ARG A 358 -4.86 0.28 -28.56
N GLN A 359 -6.03 0.79 -28.95
CA GLN A 359 -6.45 0.85 -30.34
C GLN A 359 -5.62 1.83 -31.17
N LEU A 360 -5.27 2.97 -30.57
CA LEU A 360 -4.55 4.07 -31.20
C LEU A 360 -3.07 3.73 -31.43
N PHE A 361 -2.37 3.28 -30.39
CA PHE A 361 -0.93 3.02 -30.43
C PHE A 361 -0.57 1.56 -30.76
N ARG A 362 -1.47 0.61 -30.50
CA ARG A 362 -1.29 -0.83 -30.74
C ARG A 362 0.06 -1.37 -30.23
N PRO A 363 0.40 -1.15 -28.95
CA PRO A 363 1.67 -1.62 -28.40
C PRO A 363 1.77 -3.15 -28.53
N ASP A 364 2.93 -3.66 -28.95
CA ASP A 364 3.19 -5.10 -28.99
C ASP A 364 3.14 -5.65 -27.56
N PRO A 365 2.27 -6.63 -27.23
CA PRO A 365 2.21 -7.22 -25.90
C PRO A 365 3.54 -7.78 -25.39
N LYS A 366 4.48 -8.16 -26.27
CA LYS A 366 5.81 -8.64 -25.87
C LYS A 366 6.80 -7.53 -25.50
N ASN A 367 6.53 -6.30 -25.96
CA ASN A 367 7.37 -5.13 -25.73
C ASN A 367 6.74 -4.13 -24.74
N TYR A 368 5.45 -4.30 -24.45
CA TYR A 368 4.72 -3.40 -23.56
C TYR A 368 5.00 -3.69 -22.09
N GLU A 369 5.83 -2.82 -21.50
CA GLU A 369 6.02 -2.74 -20.06
C GLU A 369 4.89 -1.91 -19.46
N ARG A 370 4.14 -2.51 -18.53
CA ARG A 370 3.02 -1.86 -17.84
C ARG A 370 3.41 -1.53 -16.41
N ASN A 371 3.08 -0.32 -15.97
CA ASN A 371 3.02 0.08 -14.55
C ASN A 371 4.33 -0.11 -13.76
N ALA A 372 5.50 -0.18 -14.42
CA ALA A 372 6.76 -0.56 -13.78
C ALA A 372 7.95 0.39 -14.06
N PRO A 373 8.01 1.60 -13.45
CA PRO A 373 6.85 2.34 -12.94
C PRO A 373 5.93 2.80 -14.07
N TYR A 374 6.44 2.88 -15.29
CA TYR A 374 5.77 3.56 -16.38
C TYR A 374 5.20 2.60 -17.40
N CYS A 375 4.21 3.07 -18.16
CA CYS A 375 3.79 2.41 -19.39
C CYS A 375 4.79 2.74 -20.49
N SER A 376 5.47 1.74 -21.04
CA SER A 376 6.44 1.97 -22.11
C SER A 376 6.52 0.83 -23.12
N PHE A 377 6.80 1.19 -24.37
CA PHE A 377 6.89 0.25 -25.49
C PHE A 377 7.63 0.91 -26.66
N ASP A 378 8.17 0.07 -27.52
CA ASP A 378 8.81 0.48 -28.76
C ASP A 378 7.74 0.71 -29.84
N TYR A 379 7.87 1.83 -30.53
CA TYR A 379 6.92 2.29 -31.53
C TYR A 379 7.64 2.58 -32.85
N PRO A 380 7.19 1.97 -33.97
CA PRO A 380 7.82 2.16 -35.27
C PRO A 380 7.40 3.48 -35.91
N VAL A 381 8.38 4.25 -36.37
CA VAL A 381 8.19 5.46 -37.18
C VAL A 381 9.10 5.34 -38.41
N GLY A 382 8.50 4.99 -39.56
CA GLY A 382 9.26 4.58 -40.74
C GLY A 382 10.14 3.35 -40.45
N ASP A 383 11.44 3.46 -40.75
CA ASP A 383 12.44 2.42 -40.47
C ASP A 383 13.06 2.52 -39.06
N THR A 384 12.63 3.51 -38.25
CA THR A 384 13.20 3.78 -36.93
C THR A 384 12.27 3.26 -35.82
N SER A 385 12.85 2.62 -34.81
CA SER A 385 12.12 2.23 -33.59
C SER A 385 12.37 3.23 -32.48
N VAL A 386 11.32 3.87 -31.96
CA VAL A 386 11.38 4.89 -30.92
C VAL A 386 10.73 4.38 -29.65
N ARG A 387 11.39 4.51 -28.49
CA ARG A 387 10.78 4.13 -27.20
C ARG A 387 9.77 5.18 -26.76
N LEU A 388 8.51 4.80 -26.59
CA LEU A 388 7.51 5.68 -25.95
C LEU A 388 7.46 5.37 -24.46
N VAL A 389 7.55 6.42 -23.63
CA VAL A 389 7.50 6.33 -22.17
C VAL A 389 6.41 7.27 -21.68
N PHE A 390 5.32 6.71 -21.20
CA PHE A 390 4.28 7.46 -20.50
C PHE A 390 4.57 7.38 -19.01
N HIS A 391 4.96 8.48 -18.39
CA HIS A 391 5.37 8.55 -16.97
C HIS A 391 4.18 8.45 -16.02
N MET A 392 3.45 7.34 -16.14
CA MET A 392 2.23 6.99 -15.44
C MET A 392 1.93 5.49 -15.64
N ASN A 393 1.10 4.93 -14.77
CA ASN A 393 0.52 3.61 -14.97
C ASN A 393 -0.65 3.63 -15.98
N GLU A 394 -1.22 2.47 -16.26
CA GLU A 394 -2.38 2.30 -17.13
C GLU A 394 -3.59 3.10 -16.63
N ALA A 395 -3.76 3.30 -15.33
CA ALA A 395 -4.81 4.15 -14.77
C ALA A 395 -4.65 5.63 -15.19
N GLY A 396 -3.47 6.23 -14.96
CA GLY A 396 -3.20 7.60 -15.39
C GLY A 396 -3.27 7.77 -16.91
N LEU A 397 -2.76 6.78 -17.65
CA LEU A 397 -2.79 6.72 -19.10
C LEU A 397 -4.22 6.65 -19.66
N SER A 398 -5.07 5.83 -19.02
CA SER A 398 -6.46 5.64 -19.44
C SER A 398 -7.31 6.91 -19.35
N LYS A 399 -6.87 7.90 -18.57
CA LYS A 399 -7.57 9.18 -18.38
C LYS A 399 -6.98 10.31 -19.23
N ARG A 400 -6.00 10.03 -20.08
CA ARG A 400 -5.47 11.03 -21.02
C ARG A 400 -6.51 11.36 -22.08
N SER A 401 -6.54 12.63 -22.49
CA SER A 401 -7.47 13.11 -23.51
C SER A 401 -7.29 12.33 -24.83
N PRO A 402 -8.35 11.73 -25.39
CA PRO A 402 -8.28 11.06 -26.68
C PRO A 402 -7.80 11.96 -27.83
N ALA A 403 -8.15 13.24 -27.79
CA ALA A 403 -7.71 14.23 -28.76
C ALA A 403 -6.21 14.51 -28.64
N TRP A 404 -5.73 14.72 -27.41
CA TRP A 404 -4.32 14.95 -27.15
C TRP A 404 -3.45 13.75 -27.57
N LEU A 405 -3.85 12.53 -27.22
CA LEU A 405 -3.14 11.31 -27.64
C LEU A 405 -3.06 11.18 -29.17
N ARG A 406 -4.13 11.56 -29.88
CA ARG A 406 -4.15 11.55 -31.35
C ARG A 406 -3.18 12.58 -31.92
N THR A 407 -3.18 13.81 -31.40
CA THR A 407 -2.23 14.85 -31.80
C THR A 407 -0.79 14.40 -31.58
N GLN A 408 -0.46 13.79 -30.44
CA GLN A 408 0.89 13.29 -30.20
C GLN A 408 1.28 12.17 -31.16
N LYS A 409 0.36 11.26 -31.48
CA LYS A 409 0.60 10.21 -32.47
C LYS A 409 0.78 10.79 -33.88
N GLU A 410 -0.04 11.74 -34.30
CA GLU A 410 0.08 12.39 -35.62
C GLU A 410 1.43 13.09 -35.77
N ARG A 411 1.86 13.84 -34.74
CA ARG A 411 3.18 14.49 -34.72
C ARG A 411 4.33 13.48 -34.76
N LEU A 412 4.20 12.36 -34.06
CA LEU A 412 5.19 11.29 -34.07
C LEU A 412 5.26 10.59 -35.45
N ASP A 413 4.12 10.27 -36.05
CA ASP A 413 4.01 9.59 -37.33
C ASP A 413 4.49 10.45 -38.52
N ASP A 414 4.43 11.78 -38.40
CA ASP A 414 4.97 12.71 -39.40
C ASP A 414 6.49 12.54 -39.60
N GLY A 415 7.20 12.06 -38.57
CA GLY A 415 8.62 11.75 -38.63
C GLY A 415 9.54 12.97 -38.54
N GLY A 416 8.99 14.20 -38.42
CA GLY A 416 9.77 15.43 -38.25
C GLY A 416 10.69 15.43 -37.02
N TRP A 417 10.39 14.61 -36.01
CA TRP A 417 11.21 14.46 -34.80
C TRP A 417 12.32 13.41 -34.90
N LEU A 418 12.40 12.63 -35.99
CA LEU A 418 13.31 11.47 -36.05
C LEU A 418 14.79 11.83 -35.92
N SER A 419 15.16 13.05 -36.29
CA SER A 419 16.54 13.54 -36.22
C SER A 419 16.60 14.98 -35.77
N ARG A 420 17.61 15.31 -34.95
CA ARG A 420 17.97 16.68 -34.60
C ARG A 420 19.41 16.91 -35.04
N THR A 421 19.67 18.01 -35.74
CA THR A 421 21.03 18.39 -36.15
C THR A 421 21.42 19.68 -35.44
N ASP A 422 22.57 19.66 -34.78
CA ASP A 422 23.22 20.83 -34.18
C ASP A 422 24.62 21.04 -34.80
N GLU A 423 25.40 21.96 -34.25
CA GLU A 423 26.76 22.27 -34.74
C GLU A 423 27.72 21.07 -34.70
N ALA A 424 27.51 20.11 -33.79
CA ALA A 424 28.37 18.95 -33.62
C ALA A 424 27.94 17.76 -34.51
N GLY A 425 26.69 17.74 -34.97
CA GLY A 425 26.18 16.84 -36.00
C GLY A 425 24.73 16.41 -35.76
N THR A 426 24.37 15.21 -36.25
CA THR A 426 22.99 14.70 -36.18
C THR A 426 22.81 13.62 -35.10
N GLY A 427 21.86 13.83 -34.21
CA GLY A 427 21.33 12.83 -33.27
C GLY A 427 20.07 12.18 -33.80
N THR A 428 19.81 10.94 -33.38
CA THR A 428 18.59 10.18 -33.72
C THR A 428 17.64 10.13 -32.52
N LEU A 429 16.34 10.23 -32.77
CA LEU A 429 15.33 10.11 -31.72
C LEU A 429 15.36 8.70 -31.10
N ALA A 430 15.65 8.63 -29.81
CA ALA A 430 15.71 7.38 -29.07
C ALA A 430 14.43 7.12 -28.27
N ALA A 431 13.84 8.17 -27.69
CA ALA A 431 12.60 8.05 -26.93
C ALA A 431 11.73 9.32 -26.98
N VAL A 432 10.45 9.15 -26.72
CA VAL A 432 9.51 10.25 -26.42
C VAL A 432 8.89 10.00 -25.05
N HIS A 433 8.97 11.01 -24.20
CA HIS A 433 8.48 11.00 -22.83
C HIS A 433 7.20 11.83 -22.74
N PHE A 434 6.16 11.24 -22.17
CA PHE A 434 4.84 11.85 -21.99
C PHE A 434 4.54 11.93 -20.50
N GLU A 435 4.42 13.16 -19.98
CA GLU A 435 4.19 13.43 -18.56
C GLU A 435 2.69 13.53 -18.23
N LEU A 436 2.34 13.39 -16.95
CA LEU A 436 0.94 13.47 -16.47
C LEU A 436 0.32 14.88 -16.59
N ASP A 437 1.14 15.92 -16.73
CA ASP A 437 0.74 17.30 -17.01
C ASP A 437 0.67 17.61 -18.52
N ASN A 438 0.84 16.57 -19.36
CA ASN A 438 0.89 16.63 -20.82
C ASN A 438 2.15 17.29 -21.40
N GLN A 439 3.17 17.58 -20.60
CA GLN A 439 4.49 17.93 -21.14
C GLN A 439 5.04 16.75 -21.95
N VAL A 440 5.70 17.07 -23.06
CA VAL A 440 6.33 16.08 -23.94
C VAL A 440 7.80 16.41 -24.06
N THR A 441 8.65 15.41 -23.86
CA THR A 441 10.10 15.55 -23.97
C THR A 441 10.67 14.54 -24.95
N LEU A 442 11.42 15.02 -25.93
CA LEU A 442 12.13 14.20 -26.91
C LEU A 442 13.52 13.86 -26.39
N LYS A 443 13.91 12.59 -26.45
CA LYS A 443 15.25 12.14 -26.11
C LYS A 443 16.02 11.79 -27.39
N TYR A 444 17.05 12.58 -27.70
CA TYR A 444 17.96 12.32 -28.81
C TYR A 444 19.23 11.60 -28.34
N GLN A 445 19.68 10.64 -29.13
CA GLN A 445 20.96 9.96 -28.95
C GLN A 445 21.94 10.41 -30.04
N TYR A 446 23.02 11.04 -29.62
CA TYR A 446 24.11 11.46 -30.50
C TYR A 446 25.22 10.40 -30.51
N PRO A 447 25.84 10.08 -31.66
CA PRO A 447 26.88 9.05 -31.76
C PRO A 447 28.12 9.28 -30.88
N TRP A 448 28.42 10.53 -30.53
CA TRP A 448 29.60 10.91 -29.73
C TRP A 448 29.29 11.19 -28.25
N GLN A 449 28.02 11.12 -27.84
CA GLN A 449 27.63 11.34 -26.45
C GLN A 449 27.15 10.04 -25.82
N GLU A 450 27.62 9.74 -24.60
CA GLU A 450 27.15 8.57 -23.86
C GLU A 450 25.73 8.78 -23.31
N LYS A 451 25.39 10.01 -22.93
CA LYS A 451 24.06 10.38 -22.42
C LYS A 451 23.21 10.94 -23.56
N GLY A 452 21.93 10.59 -23.54
CA GLY A 452 20.95 11.23 -24.42
C GLY A 452 20.66 12.67 -23.99
N VAL A 453 20.32 13.51 -24.97
CA VAL A 453 19.89 14.90 -24.79
C VAL A 453 18.36 14.94 -24.73
N TYR A 454 17.80 15.62 -23.75
CA TYR A 454 16.35 15.72 -23.52
C TYR A 454 15.88 17.12 -23.88
N ILE A 455 14.91 17.20 -24.80
CA ILE A 455 14.39 18.45 -25.32
C ILE A 455 12.88 18.52 -25.10
N PRO A 456 12.39 19.43 -24.24
CA PRO A 456 10.96 19.63 -24.06
C PRO A 456 10.34 20.26 -25.31
N LEU A 457 9.06 19.95 -25.56
CA LEU A 457 8.27 20.58 -26.60
C LEU A 457 7.54 21.82 -26.08
N ASP A 458 7.28 22.78 -26.96
CA ASP A 458 6.27 23.82 -26.74
C ASP A 458 4.84 23.29 -26.98
N GLU A 459 3.83 24.14 -26.81
CA GLU A 459 2.42 23.79 -27.00
C GLU A 459 2.11 23.37 -28.45
N ASP A 460 2.81 23.99 -29.41
CA ASP A 460 2.69 23.71 -30.84
C ASP A 460 3.42 22.42 -31.25
N GLY A 461 4.18 21.80 -30.35
CA GLY A 461 4.91 20.55 -30.56
C GLY A 461 6.29 20.75 -31.18
N ASN A 462 6.80 21.97 -31.18
CA ASN A 462 8.15 22.26 -31.64
C ASN A 462 9.14 22.02 -30.49
N PRO A 463 10.32 21.44 -30.78
CA PRO A 463 11.39 21.35 -29.78
C PRO A 463 11.77 22.76 -29.32
N LYS A 464 11.74 23.00 -28.01
CA LYS A 464 12.23 24.27 -27.45
C LYS A 464 13.72 24.40 -27.77
N ASP A 465 14.13 25.57 -28.24
CA ASP A 465 15.55 25.90 -28.36
C ASP A 465 16.14 25.97 -26.94
N ASP A 466 17.39 25.54 -26.79
CA ASP A 466 18.11 25.71 -25.54
C ASP A 466 18.17 27.22 -25.27
N GLU A 467 17.40 27.73 -24.31
CA GLU A 467 17.54 29.11 -23.85
C GLU A 467 18.98 29.29 -23.37
N THR A 468 19.73 30.14 -24.09
CA THR A 468 21.06 30.65 -23.74
C THR A 468 21.11 31.30 -22.37
#